data_AF-A0A5C6E5X8-F1
#
_entry.id   AF-A0A5C6E5X8-F1
#
_cell.length_a   1.000
_cell.length_b   1.000
_cell.length_c   1.000
_cell.angle_alpha   90.00
_cell.angle_beta   90.00
_cell.angle_gamma   90.00
#
_symmetry.space_group_name_H-M   'P 1'
#
loop_
_entity.id
_entity.type
_entity.pdbx_description
1 polymer ?
#
loop_
_entity_poly.entity_id
_entity_poly.type
_entity_poly.pdbx_seq_one_letter_code
_entity_poly.pdbx_strand_id
1 'polypeptide(L)'
;MKSAKTESKSSVFKTYRMIPFVVVITFVLLSGVAHGVLDGRWSEPKDLIQQGDRLNQLPDHCGDWTLLHRDELDDGAKKLLRCYGSSLAVYQHDRTKSTVTVAVLFGPRGPIAVHTPEICYSSVGTKQVGETKKQIIQTPSGQQEFFSVQFAIAPSTEPSLDVWYAWSEGDAWIAAEYPRLWMAHSLYKIQVAGSVEVSENDCNNFLTSFLPEIDALLE
;
A
#
# COMPACT_ATOMS: atom_id res chain seq x y z
N MET A 1 -83.66 17.24 6.64
CA MET A 1 -82.59 16.22 6.64
C MET A 1 -81.53 16.61 5.61
N LYS A 2 -80.39 17.15 6.01
CA LYS A 2 -79.19 17.31 5.17
C LYS A 2 -78.07 16.51 5.84
N SER A 3 -77.64 15.46 5.17
CA SER A 3 -76.53 14.59 5.60
C SER A 3 -75.21 15.23 5.19
N ALA A 4 -74.31 15.44 6.16
CA ALA A 4 -72.97 15.97 5.94
C ALA A 4 -72.02 14.83 5.56
N LYS A 5 -71.39 14.91 4.39
CA LYS A 5 -70.27 14.06 3.97
C LYS A 5 -68.98 14.62 4.56
N THR A 6 -68.36 13.89 5.48
CA THR A 6 -67.03 14.17 6.00
C THR A 6 -66.00 13.56 5.06
N GLU A 7 -65.32 14.37 4.25
CA GLU A 7 -64.24 13.93 3.38
C GLU A 7 -62.95 13.65 4.17
N SER A 8 -62.42 12.45 3.99
CA SER A 8 -61.14 11.96 4.50
C SER A 8 -59.96 12.68 3.81
N LYS A 9 -59.43 13.74 4.44
CA LYS A 9 -58.24 14.49 3.97
C LYS A 9 -56.94 14.12 4.70
N SER A 10 -56.87 12.99 5.40
CA SER A 10 -55.75 12.68 6.30
C SER A 10 -54.62 11.82 5.70
N SER A 11 -54.80 11.17 4.55
CA SER A 11 -53.77 10.25 4.01
C SER A 11 -52.69 10.94 3.18
N VAL A 12 -53.01 12.04 2.49
CA VAL A 12 -52.09 12.69 1.53
C VAL A 12 -50.93 13.41 2.23
N PHE A 13 -51.17 14.01 3.40
CA PHE A 13 -50.14 14.73 4.16
C PHE A 13 -49.08 13.83 4.83
N LYS A 14 -49.40 12.55 5.11
CA LYS A 14 -48.44 11.60 5.69
C LYS A 14 -47.36 11.19 4.68
N THR A 15 -47.72 11.05 3.41
CA THR A 15 -46.82 10.55 2.36
C THR A 15 -45.67 11.53 2.09
N TYR A 16 -45.92 12.84 2.06
CA TYR A 16 -44.88 13.83 1.78
C TYR A 16 -43.84 13.98 2.90
N ARG A 17 -44.19 13.66 4.16
CA ARG A 17 -43.24 13.71 5.29
C ARG A 17 -42.29 12.51 5.34
N MET A 18 -42.65 11.38 4.71
CA MET A 18 -41.79 10.19 4.69
C MET A 18 -40.73 10.24 3.58
N ILE A 19 -40.97 11.00 2.51
CA ILE A 19 -40.03 11.15 1.39
C ILE A 19 -38.60 11.52 1.86
N PRO A 20 -38.38 12.59 2.67
CA PRO A 20 -37.02 12.95 3.07
C PRO A 20 -36.34 11.87 3.92
N PHE A 21 -37.08 11.16 4.79
CA PHE A 21 -36.52 10.07 5.58
C PHE A 21 -36.11 8.89 4.70
N VAL A 22 -36.96 8.50 3.74
CA VAL A 22 -36.64 7.43 2.79
C VAL A 22 -35.42 7.80 1.95
N VAL A 23 -35.33 9.06 1.49
CA VAL A 23 -34.17 9.55 0.73
C VAL A 23 -32.91 9.47 1.57
N VAL A 24 -32.91 9.98 2.81
CA VAL A 24 -31.73 9.95 3.69
C VAL A 24 -31.31 8.52 4.00
N ILE A 25 -32.24 7.64 4.37
CA ILE A 25 -31.94 6.22 4.64
C ILE A 25 -31.35 5.56 3.39
N THR A 26 -31.92 5.81 2.22
CA THR A 26 -31.41 5.28 0.96
C THR A 26 -29.98 5.75 0.69
N PHE A 27 -29.68 7.03 0.86
CA PHE A 27 -28.32 7.56 0.70
C PHE A 27 -27.34 6.95 1.70
N VAL A 28 -27.73 6.78 2.96
CA VAL A 28 -26.88 6.16 3.99
C VAL A 28 -26.59 4.70 3.64
N LEU A 29 -27.60 3.94 3.22
CA LEU A 29 -27.43 2.53 2.83
C LEU A 29 -26.56 2.40 1.57
N LEU A 30 -26.82 3.21 0.54
CA LEU A 30 -26.01 3.22 -0.68
C LEU A 30 -24.56 3.63 -0.39
N SER A 31 -24.33 4.60 0.50
CA SER A 31 -22.99 4.97 0.94
C SER A 31 -22.29 3.81 1.66
N GLY A 32 -22.98 3.13 2.56
CA GLY A 32 -22.44 1.95 3.24
C GLY A 32 -22.08 0.80 2.28
N VAL A 33 -22.92 0.56 1.28
CA VAL A 33 -22.65 -0.42 0.22
C VAL A 33 -21.48 0.02 -0.66
N ALA A 34 -21.48 1.25 -1.15
CA ALA A 34 -20.37 1.77 -1.94
C ALA A 34 -19.04 1.66 -1.16
N HIS A 35 -19.05 2.04 0.12
CA HIS A 35 -17.86 1.97 0.95
C HIS A 35 -17.40 0.54 1.23
N GLY A 36 -18.33 -0.38 1.50
CA GLY A 36 -17.98 -1.80 1.74
C GLY A 36 -17.43 -2.50 0.50
N VAL A 37 -17.94 -2.16 -0.70
CA VAL A 37 -17.37 -2.63 -1.97
C VAL A 37 -15.99 -2.02 -2.20
N LEU A 38 -15.85 -0.70 -2.02
CA LEU A 38 -14.58 0.02 -2.19
C LEU A 38 -13.50 -0.38 -1.16
N ASP A 39 -13.89 -0.94 -0.02
CA ASP A 39 -13.02 -1.47 1.04
C ASP A 39 -12.81 -3.00 0.96
N GLY A 40 -13.39 -3.66 -0.04
CA GLY A 40 -13.17 -5.09 -0.29
C GLY A 40 -13.77 -6.01 0.74
N ARG A 41 -14.72 -5.50 1.53
CA ARG A 41 -15.30 -6.23 2.66
C ARG A 41 -16.13 -7.45 2.19
N TRP A 42 -16.58 -7.46 0.94
CA TRP A 42 -17.47 -8.49 0.38
C TRP A 42 -16.92 -9.25 -0.82
N SER A 43 -15.66 -9.04 -1.21
CA SER A 43 -14.98 -9.84 -2.23
C SER A 43 -14.49 -11.17 -1.66
N GLU A 44 -14.60 -12.27 -2.41
CA GLU A 44 -14.09 -13.58 -2.00
C GLU A 44 -12.54 -13.54 -1.89
N PRO A 45 -11.96 -13.75 -0.70
CA PRO A 45 -10.53 -13.51 -0.50
C PRO A 45 -9.59 -14.56 -1.10
N LYS A 46 -10.10 -15.70 -1.58
CA LYS A 46 -9.26 -16.87 -1.88
C LYS A 46 -8.22 -16.59 -2.97
N ASP A 47 -8.62 -15.93 -4.05
CA ASP A 47 -7.70 -15.57 -5.14
C ASP A 47 -6.66 -14.55 -4.67
N LEU A 48 -7.05 -13.63 -3.79
CA LEU A 48 -6.17 -12.59 -3.24
C LEU A 48 -5.15 -13.15 -2.26
N ILE A 49 -5.52 -14.14 -1.45
CA ILE A 49 -4.57 -14.84 -0.57
C ILE A 49 -3.58 -15.64 -1.40
N GLN A 50 -4.04 -16.38 -2.41
CA GLN A 50 -3.15 -17.13 -3.31
C GLN A 50 -2.17 -16.20 -4.05
N GLN A 51 -2.66 -15.04 -4.50
CA GLN A 51 -1.82 -14.01 -5.10
C GLN A 51 -0.79 -13.45 -4.10
N GLY A 52 -1.22 -13.18 -2.86
CA GLY A 52 -0.32 -12.75 -1.77
C GLY A 52 0.73 -13.81 -1.41
N ASP A 53 0.38 -15.09 -1.44
CA ASP A 53 1.28 -16.21 -1.14
C ASP A 53 2.42 -16.34 -2.15
N ARG A 54 2.26 -15.81 -3.37
CA ARG A 54 3.34 -15.75 -4.37
C ARG A 54 4.54 -14.97 -3.83
N LEU A 55 4.35 -13.98 -2.95
CA LEU A 55 5.44 -13.22 -2.34
C LEU A 55 6.38 -14.08 -1.48
N ASN A 56 5.99 -15.29 -1.09
CA ASN A 56 6.90 -16.24 -0.43
C ASN A 56 7.96 -16.83 -1.38
N GLN A 57 7.79 -16.60 -2.69
CA GLN A 57 8.66 -17.10 -3.76
C GLN A 57 9.63 -16.04 -4.28
N LEU A 58 9.80 -14.92 -3.56
CA LEU A 58 10.83 -13.93 -3.90
C LEU A 58 12.21 -14.62 -4.00
N PRO A 59 13.08 -14.20 -4.92
CA PRO A 59 14.32 -14.92 -5.21
C PRO A 59 15.29 -14.87 -4.04
N ASP A 60 16.06 -15.93 -3.84
CA ASP A 60 17.16 -15.92 -2.87
C ASP A 60 18.40 -15.19 -3.41
N HIS A 61 18.47 -14.94 -4.72
CA HIS A 61 19.54 -14.21 -5.39
C HIS A 61 19.01 -13.31 -6.51
N CYS A 62 19.50 -12.09 -6.60
CA CYS A 62 19.20 -11.17 -7.71
C CYS A 62 20.41 -10.28 -8.01
N GLY A 63 21.02 -10.47 -9.19
CA GLY A 63 22.29 -9.81 -9.51
C GLY A 63 23.40 -10.17 -8.50
N ASP A 64 24.05 -9.16 -7.94
CA ASP A 64 25.11 -9.31 -6.93
C ASP A 64 24.58 -9.36 -5.48
N TRP A 65 23.28 -9.57 -5.30
CA TRP A 65 22.61 -9.59 -3.99
C TRP A 65 22.15 -11.00 -3.63
N THR A 66 22.48 -11.41 -2.41
CA THR A 66 22.13 -12.71 -1.84
C THR A 66 21.25 -12.52 -0.60
N LEU A 67 20.18 -13.30 -0.51
CA LEU A 67 19.31 -13.33 0.66
C LEU A 67 20.10 -13.78 1.89
N LEU A 68 20.06 -12.95 2.93
CA LEU A 68 20.68 -13.24 4.21
C LEU A 68 19.69 -13.93 5.15
N HIS A 69 18.50 -13.37 5.30
CA HIS A 69 17.40 -13.96 6.07
C HIS A 69 16.06 -13.35 5.68
N ARG A 70 14.98 -14.03 6.06
CA ARG A 70 13.61 -13.54 5.96
C ARG A 70 13.08 -13.31 7.37
N ASP A 71 12.35 -12.22 7.52
CA ASP A 71 11.64 -11.88 8.73
C ASP A 71 10.13 -11.95 8.46
N GLU A 72 9.36 -11.90 9.54
CA GLU A 72 7.92 -11.72 9.44
C GLU A 72 7.54 -10.32 9.91
N LEU A 73 6.53 -9.74 9.25
CA LEU A 73 5.84 -8.59 9.84
C LEU A 73 5.24 -8.98 11.19
N ASP A 74 5.32 -8.06 12.15
CA ASP A 74 4.65 -8.24 13.42
C ASP A 74 3.13 -8.35 13.23
N ASP A 75 2.46 -9.11 14.11
CA ASP A 75 1.02 -9.36 14.01
C ASP A 75 0.19 -8.07 14.07
N GLY A 76 0.70 -7.05 14.77
CA GLY A 76 0.09 -5.72 14.84
C GLY A 76 0.09 -5.05 13.47
N ALA A 77 1.24 -4.98 12.80
CA ALA A 77 1.38 -4.45 11.45
C ALA A 77 0.58 -5.24 10.43
N LYS A 78 0.64 -6.59 10.46
CA LYS A 78 -0.18 -7.44 9.57
C LYS A 78 -1.67 -7.12 9.70
N LYS A 79 -2.17 -6.98 10.94
CA LYS A 79 -3.58 -6.65 11.21
C LYS A 79 -3.93 -5.22 10.81
N LEU A 80 -3.05 -4.26 11.06
CA LEU A 80 -3.25 -2.85 10.72
C LEU A 80 -3.31 -2.64 9.21
N LEU A 81 -2.39 -3.27 8.48
CA LEU A 81 -2.27 -3.18 7.02
C LEU A 81 -3.26 -4.10 6.28
N ARG A 82 -3.83 -5.09 6.97
CA ARG A 82 -4.80 -6.06 6.42
C ARG A 82 -4.24 -6.76 5.17
N CYS A 83 -2.94 -7.06 5.17
CA CYS A 83 -2.27 -7.70 4.04
C CYS A 83 -2.90 -9.05 3.69
N TYR A 84 -3.08 -9.31 2.41
CA TYR A 84 -3.37 -10.64 1.88
C TYR A 84 -2.10 -11.49 1.78
N GLY A 85 -0.93 -10.84 1.59
CA GLY A 85 0.39 -11.46 1.67
C GLY A 85 1.47 -10.42 1.95
N SER A 86 2.60 -10.86 2.49
CA SER A 86 3.75 -10.00 2.78
C SER A 86 5.03 -10.81 2.82
N SER A 87 6.13 -10.24 2.32
CA SER A 87 7.48 -10.75 2.55
C SER A 87 8.37 -9.64 3.07
N LEU A 88 9.11 -9.92 4.14
CA LEU A 88 10.16 -9.07 4.68
C LEU A 88 11.47 -9.86 4.59
N ALA A 89 12.47 -9.29 3.93
CA ALA A 89 13.72 -9.98 3.63
C ALA A 89 14.90 -9.01 3.71
N VAL A 90 16.05 -9.54 4.12
CA VAL A 90 17.32 -8.81 4.13
C VAL A 90 18.25 -9.44 3.11
N TYR A 91 18.75 -8.63 2.18
CA TYR A 91 19.73 -9.03 1.18
C TYR A 91 21.07 -8.40 1.49
N GLN A 92 22.15 -9.10 1.18
CA GLN A 92 23.52 -8.62 1.27
C GLN A 92 24.15 -8.59 -0.12
N HIS A 93 24.83 -7.48 -0.44
CA HIS A 93 25.64 -7.39 -1.64
C HIS A 93 26.92 -8.20 -1.46
N ASP A 94 27.21 -9.09 -2.41
CA ASP A 94 28.30 -10.07 -2.30
C ASP A 94 29.68 -9.45 -2.14
N ARG A 95 29.94 -8.28 -2.77
CA ARG A 95 31.25 -7.62 -2.79
C ARG A 95 31.41 -6.58 -1.69
N THR A 96 30.46 -5.65 -1.56
CA THR A 96 30.56 -4.54 -0.60
C THR A 96 30.14 -4.95 0.81
N LYS A 97 29.41 -6.05 0.93
CA LYS A 97 28.75 -6.50 2.16
C LYS A 97 27.69 -5.53 2.70
N SER A 98 27.30 -4.53 1.88
CA SER A 98 26.12 -3.70 2.11
C SER A 98 24.89 -4.57 2.33
N THR A 99 23.96 -4.12 3.16
CA THR A 99 22.68 -4.81 3.35
C THR A 99 21.52 -3.89 3.03
N VAL A 100 20.48 -4.45 2.43
CA VAL A 100 19.19 -3.78 2.22
C VAL A 100 18.06 -4.63 2.79
N THR A 101 17.11 -3.97 3.44
CA THR A 101 15.87 -4.59 3.92
C THR A 101 14.76 -4.28 2.93
N VAL A 102 14.05 -5.31 2.50
CA VAL A 102 13.01 -5.25 1.49
C VAL A 102 11.71 -5.74 2.09
N ALA A 103 10.67 -4.91 2.03
CA ALA A 103 9.31 -5.28 2.36
C ALA A 103 8.45 -5.22 1.10
N VAL A 104 7.86 -6.34 0.70
CA VAL A 104 6.86 -6.42 -0.37
C VAL A 104 5.54 -6.83 0.25
N LEU A 105 4.50 -6.04 0.01
CA LEU A 105 3.18 -6.21 0.61
C LEU A 105 2.13 -6.30 -0.49
N PHE A 106 1.14 -7.18 -0.31
CA PHE A 106 -0.06 -7.22 -1.14
C PHE A 106 -1.30 -7.13 -0.25
N GLY A 107 -2.26 -6.30 -0.62
CA GLY A 107 -3.45 -6.11 0.20
C GLY A 107 -4.35 -4.98 -0.27
N PRO A 108 -5.37 -4.63 0.54
CA PRO A 108 -6.33 -3.60 0.20
C PRO A 108 -5.66 -2.22 0.13
N ARG A 109 -6.02 -1.45 -0.88
CA ARG A 109 -5.51 -0.09 -1.12
C ARG A 109 -5.62 0.79 0.10
N GLY A 110 -6.77 0.81 0.78
CA GLY A 110 -7.02 1.75 1.88
C GLY A 110 -5.91 1.74 2.95
N PRO A 111 -5.69 0.63 3.66
CA PRO A 111 -4.63 0.51 4.66
C PRO A 111 -3.21 0.56 4.07
N ILE A 112 -2.92 -0.08 2.94
CA ILE A 112 -1.53 -0.18 2.45
C ILE A 112 -1.03 1.15 1.85
N ALA A 113 -1.91 1.86 1.13
CA ALA A 113 -1.56 3.09 0.41
C ALA A 113 -1.17 4.24 1.36
N VAL A 114 -1.79 4.33 2.54
CA VAL A 114 -1.60 5.47 3.45
C VAL A 114 -0.39 5.31 4.36
N HIS A 115 0.15 4.10 4.53
CA HIS A 115 1.26 3.83 5.44
C HIS A 115 2.63 4.11 4.80
N THR A 116 2.89 5.33 4.32
CA THR A 116 4.17 5.67 3.70
C THR A 116 5.34 5.57 4.70
N PRO A 117 6.59 5.41 4.24
CA PRO A 117 7.75 5.36 5.15
C PRO A 117 7.80 6.53 6.13
N GLU A 118 7.44 7.73 5.72
CA GLU A 118 7.43 8.92 6.56
C GLU A 118 6.56 8.74 7.82
N ILE A 119 5.45 8.00 7.70
CA ILE A 119 4.56 7.68 8.83
C ILE A 119 5.12 6.51 9.66
N CYS A 120 5.57 5.44 9.00
CA CYS A 120 6.04 4.24 9.69
C CYS A 120 7.36 4.49 10.45
N TYR A 121 8.34 5.10 9.79
CA TYR A 121 9.68 5.32 10.34
C TYR A 121 9.71 6.40 11.43
N SER A 122 8.81 7.40 11.36
CA SER A 122 8.70 8.40 12.43
C SER A 122 8.19 7.81 13.75
N SER A 123 7.36 6.77 13.69
CA SER A 123 6.82 6.09 14.88
C SER A 123 7.87 5.28 15.66
N VAL A 124 9.00 4.93 15.03
CA VAL A 124 10.09 4.13 15.63
C VAL A 124 11.33 4.95 15.97
N GLY A 125 11.20 6.29 16.04
CA GLY A 125 12.26 7.18 16.54
C GLY A 125 13.24 7.69 15.48
N THR A 126 12.89 7.58 14.19
CA THR A 126 13.64 8.25 13.12
C THR A 126 12.95 9.55 12.71
N LYS A 127 13.68 10.43 12.03
CA LYS A 127 13.13 11.67 11.48
C LYS A 127 13.54 11.79 10.02
N GLN A 128 12.58 12.13 9.16
CA GLN A 128 12.88 12.44 7.77
C GLN A 128 13.85 13.62 7.69
N VAL A 129 14.88 13.45 6.86
CA VAL A 129 15.87 14.47 6.53
C VAL A 129 15.89 14.64 5.02
N GLY A 130 15.64 15.87 4.56
CA GLY A 130 15.51 16.16 3.13
C GLY A 130 14.12 15.90 2.55
N GLU A 131 13.96 16.28 1.28
CA GLU A 131 12.71 16.15 0.53
C GLU A 131 12.57 14.76 -0.06
N THR A 132 11.33 14.26 -0.12
CA THR A 132 10.99 13.05 -0.88
C THR A 132 11.15 13.34 -2.37
N LYS A 133 11.96 12.53 -3.07
CA LYS A 133 12.28 12.72 -4.50
C LYS A 133 11.70 11.59 -5.32
N LYS A 134 11.16 11.90 -6.50
CA LYS A 134 10.85 10.87 -7.51
C LYS A 134 12.13 10.44 -8.22
N GLN A 135 12.29 9.13 -8.35
CA GLN A 135 13.40 8.47 -8.99
C GLN A 135 12.86 7.54 -10.07
N ILE A 136 13.62 7.41 -11.15
CA ILE A 136 13.25 6.58 -12.29
C ILE A 136 14.28 5.47 -12.44
N ILE A 137 13.82 4.22 -12.51
CA ILE A 137 14.63 3.04 -12.74
C ILE A 137 14.23 2.45 -14.09
N GLN A 138 15.22 2.19 -14.95
CA GLN A 138 14.98 1.54 -16.24
C GLN A 138 15.20 0.03 -16.06
N THR A 139 14.18 -0.74 -16.45
CA THR A 139 14.17 -2.21 -16.36
C THR A 139 13.81 -2.81 -17.73
N PRO A 140 14.05 -4.11 -17.97
CA PRO A 140 13.59 -4.76 -19.20
C PRO A 140 12.08 -4.68 -19.43
N SER A 141 11.27 -4.61 -18.36
CA SER A 141 9.81 -4.44 -18.40
C SER A 141 9.36 -3.00 -18.65
N GLY A 142 10.28 -2.03 -18.55
CA GLY A 142 10.04 -0.62 -18.86
C GLY A 142 10.53 0.33 -17.77
N GLN A 143 9.96 1.53 -17.79
CA GLN A 143 10.26 2.57 -16.81
C GLN A 143 9.48 2.34 -15.52
N GLN A 144 10.20 2.34 -14.40
CA GLN A 144 9.65 2.18 -13.05
C GLN A 144 9.90 3.47 -12.24
N GLU A 145 8.91 3.91 -11.47
CA GLU A 145 8.99 5.14 -10.66
C GLU A 145 8.93 4.84 -9.17
N PHE A 146 9.85 5.45 -8.42
CA PHE A 146 9.98 5.28 -6.98
C PHE A 146 10.07 6.63 -6.27
N PHE A 147 9.52 6.72 -5.07
CA PHE A 147 9.93 7.77 -4.14
C PHE A 147 11.18 7.32 -3.40
N SER A 148 12.15 8.22 -3.21
CA SER A 148 13.31 8.08 -2.32
C SER A 148 13.23 9.15 -1.24
N VAL A 149 13.47 8.74 0.00
CA VAL A 149 13.44 9.58 1.18
C VAL A 149 14.52 9.13 2.17
N GLN A 150 15.20 10.10 2.77
CA GLN A 150 16.25 9.84 3.75
C GLN A 150 15.74 10.08 5.18
N PHE A 151 16.24 9.28 6.12
CA PHE A 151 15.94 9.37 7.55
C PHE A 151 17.22 9.43 8.37
N ALA A 152 17.14 10.14 9.49
CA ALA A 152 18.16 10.18 10.54
C ALA A 152 17.61 9.54 11.82
N ILE A 153 18.46 8.81 12.53
CA ILE A 153 18.13 8.24 13.85
C ILE A 153 18.48 9.27 14.94
N ALA A 154 17.52 9.59 15.80
CA ALA A 154 17.73 10.53 16.88
C ALA A 154 18.86 10.06 17.83
N PRO A 155 19.72 10.96 18.35
CA PRO A 155 19.65 12.42 18.23
C PRO A 155 20.37 13.00 16.99
N SER A 156 20.89 12.16 16.09
CA SER A 156 21.59 12.63 14.90
C SER A 156 20.65 13.37 13.94
N THR A 157 21.19 14.35 13.23
CA THR A 157 20.54 15.01 12.09
C THR A 157 21.13 14.56 10.76
N GLU A 158 22.18 13.74 10.78
CA GLU A 158 22.80 13.21 9.57
C GLU A 158 21.98 12.03 9.03
N PRO A 159 21.73 11.97 7.71
CA PRO A 159 21.06 10.83 7.09
C PRO A 159 21.82 9.53 7.35
N SER A 160 21.13 8.54 7.90
CA SER A 160 21.69 7.21 8.15
C SER A 160 20.94 6.11 7.37
N LEU A 161 19.74 6.41 6.88
CA LEU A 161 18.89 5.47 6.18
C LEU A 161 18.31 6.11 4.91
N ASP A 162 18.39 5.40 3.79
CA ASP A 162 17.72 5.76 2.54
C ASP A 162 16.62 4.73 2.26
N VAL A 163 15.40 5.21 2.03
CA VAL A 163 14.21 4.35 1.83
C VAL A 163 13.57 4.69 0.50
N TRP A 164 13.44 3.67 -0.34
CA TRP A 164 12.81 3.74 -1.64
C TRP A 164 11.49 2.98 -1.61
N TYR A 165 10.43 3.55 -2.18
CA TYR A 165 9.12 2.92 -2.17
C TYR A 165 8.26 3.28 -3.37
N ALA A 166 7.39 2.34 -3.74
CA ALA A 166 6.44 2.49 -4.83
C ALA A 166 5.23 1.57 -4.62
N TRP A 167 4.23 1.73 -5.48
CA TRP A 167 3.07 0.85 -5.54
C TRP A 167 2.90 0.31 -6.96
N SER A 168 2.30 -0.87 -7.10
CA SER A 168 2.00 -1.49 -8.39
C SER A 168 0.62 -2.16 -8.34
N GLU A 169 -0.06 -2.25 -9.47
CA GLU A 169 -1.31 -3.01 -9.65
C GLU A 169 -1.06 -4.42 -10.21
N GLY A 170 0.22 -4.83 -10.31
CA GLY A 170 0.67 -6.05 -10.96
C GLY A 170 1.51 -5.79 -12.23
N ASP A 171 1.69 -4.52 -12.58
CA ASP A 171 2.50 -4.03 -13.70
C ASP A 171 3.57 -3.06 -13.19
N ALA A 172 3.70 -1.88 -13.81
CA ALA A 172 4.70 -0.89 -13.44
C ALA A 172 4.58 -0.43 -11.97
N TRP A 173 5.74 -0.23 -11.35
CA TRP A 173 5.89 0.44 -10.07
C TRP A 173 5.80 1.95 -10.26
N ILE A 174 4.93 2.59 -9.48
CA ILE A 174 4.58 3.99 -9.62
C ILE A 174 4.84 4.72 -8.30
N ALA A 175 5.48 5.89 -8.40
CA ALA A 175 5.60 6.87 -7.32
C ALA A 175 4.31 7.70 -7.20
N ALA A 176 3.22 7.05 -6.79
CA ALA A 176 1.90 7.66 -6.74
C ALA A 176 1.77 8.65 -5.57
N GLU A 177 1.42 9.90 -5.85
CA GLU A 177 1.19 10.92 -4.81
C GLU A 177 -0.10 10.70 -4.02
N TYR A 178 -1.13 10.15 -4.67
CA TYR A 178 -2.44 9.89 -4.07
C TYR A 178 -2.92 8.45 -4.34
N PRO A 179 -2.17 7.43 -3.88
CA PRO A 179 -2.44 6.02 -4.22
C PRO A 179 -3.82 5.58 -3.73
N ARG A 180 -4.32 6.16 -2.64
CA ARG A 180 -5.66 5.89 -2.10
C ARG A 180 -6.81 6.28 -3.04
N LEU A 181 -6.60 7.26 -3.93
CA LEU A 181 -7.67 7.76 -4.81
C LEU A 181 -7.68 7.02 -6.14
N TRP A 182 -6.51 6.80 -6.72
CA TRP A 182 -6.39 6.45 -8.14
C TRP A 182 -6.08 4.99 -8.41
N MET A 183 -5.53 4.25 -7.45
CA MET A 183 -5.11 2.87 -7.69
C MET A 183 -6.25 1.86 -7.54
N ALA A 184 -6.03 0.65 -8.05
CA ALA A 184 -6.89 -0.51 -7.92
C ALA A 184 -7.25 -0.84 -6.47
N HIS A 185 -8.30 -1.65 -6.30
CA HIS A 185 -8.83 -1.98 -4.99
C HIS A 185 -7.82 -2.74 -4.10
N SER A 186 -7.04 -3.63 -4.72
CA SER A 186 -5.88 -4.30 -4.13
C SER A 186 -4.64 -3.86 -4.88
N LEU A 187 -3.52 -3.72 -4.18
CA LEU A 187 -2.27 -3.29 -4.78
C LEU A 187 -1.07 -3.94 -4.10
N TYR A 188 0.03 -3.95 -4.82
CA TYR A 188 1.35 -4.23 -4.28
C TYR A 188 2.01 -2.96 -3.79
N LYS A 189 2.83 -3.10 -2.77
CA LYS A 189 3.71 -2.05 -2.29
C LYS A 189 5.07 -2.62 -1.98
N ILE A 190 6.10 -1.94 -2.44
CA ILE A 190 7.48 -2.29 -2.16
C ILE A 190 8.12 -1.16 -1.34
N GLN A 191 8.94 -1.53 -0.37
CA GLN A 191 9.84 -0.63 0.34
C GLN A 191 11.22 -1.28 0.42
N VAL A 192 12.26 -0.55 0.04
CA VAL A 192 13.66 -0.97 0.14
C VAL A 192 14.38 0.05 0.99
N ALA A 193 15.01 -0.40 2.08
CA ALA A 193 15.73 0.44 3.02
C ALA A 193 17.19 0.00 3.10
N GLY A 194 18.12 0.95 2.97
CA GLY A 194 19.56 0.72 3.00
C GLY A 194 20.29 1.81 3.78
N SER A 195 21.53 1.53 4.19
CA SER A 195 22.37 2.53 4.88
C SER A 195 22.91 3.56 3.89
N VAL A 196 22.93 4.83 4.30
CA VAL A 196 23.55 5.92 3.52
C VAL A 196 25.08 5.83 3.54
N GLU A 197 25.67 5.24 4.59
CA GLU A 197 27.13 5.26 4.83
C GLU A 197 27.92 4.36 3.89
N VAL A 198 27.34 3.24 3.43
CA VAL A 198 28.08 2.22 2.69
C VAL A 198 28.14 2.55 1.20
N SER A 199 27.06 3.12 0.67
CA SER A 199 26.99 3.62 -0.70
C SER A 199 25.79 4.53 -0.85
N GLU A 200 26.00 5.75 -1.35
CA GLU A 200 24.95 6.42 -2.11
C GLU A 200 24.54 5.44 -3.21
N ASN A 201 23.25 5.08 -3.32
CA ASN A 201 22.69 4.24 -4.40
C ASN A 201 22.53 2.71 -4.16
N ASP A 202 22.74 2.17 -2.96
CA ASP A 202 22.52 0.73 -2.70
C ASP A 202 21.07 0.28 -2.99
N CYS A 203 20.08 1.09 -2.59
CA CYS A 203 18.67 0.79 -2.84
C CYS A 203 18.33 0.71 -4.34
N ASN A 204 18.85 1.62 -5.16
CA ASN A 204 18.60 1.60 -6.60
C ASN A 204 19.44 0.53 -7.31
N ASN A 205 20.67 0.26 -6.88
CA ASN A 205 21.43 -0.88 -7.38
C ASN A 205 20.69 -2.21 -7.11
N PHE A 206 20.17 -2.38 -5.90
CA PHE A 206 19.33 -3.52 -5.55
C PHE A 206 18.07 -3.58 -6.42
N LEU A 207 17.29 -2.51 -6.48
CA LEU A 207 16.05 -2.46 -7.27
C LEU A 207 16.29 -2.75 -8.75
N THR A 208 17.39 -2.28 -9.34
CA THR A 208 17.75 -2.59 -10.73
C THR A 208 17.91 -4.10 -10.97
N SER A 209 18.41 -4.83 -9.97
CA SER A 209 18.59 -6.29 -10.05
C SER A 209 17.35 -7.07 -9.63
N PHE A 210 16.56 -6.54 -8.70
CA PHE A 210 15.42 -7.22 -8.09
C PHE A 210 14.12 -7.06 -8.87
N LEU A 211 13.90 -5.90 -9.51
CA LEU A 211 12.65 -5.61 -10.23
C LEU A 211 12.33 -6.60 -11.36
N PRO A 212 13.30 -7.05 -12.18
CA PRO A 212 13.01 -8.07 -13.20
C PRO A 212 12.50 -9.40 -12.62
N GLU A 213 12.98 -9.79 -11.44
CA GLU A 213 12.60 -11.05 -10.78
C GLU A 213 11.20 -10.96 -10.14
N ILE A 214 10.89 -9.83 -9.51
CA ILE A 214 9.56 -9.63 -8.92
C ILE A 214 8.50 -9.43 -10.00
N ASP A 215 8.79 -8.72 -11.10
CA ASP A 215 7.81 -8.51 -12.17
C ASP A 215 7.35 -9.86 -12.75
N ALA A 216 8.28 -10.79 -12.98
CA ALA A 216 7.96 -12.16 -13.41
C ALA A 216 7.11 -12.94 -12.40
N LEU A 217 7.18 -12.58 -11.11
CA LEU A 217 6.38 -13.16 -10.04
C LEU A 217 4.99 -12.52 -9.94
N LEU A 218 4.80 -11.29 -10.40
CA LEU A 218 3.52 -10.57 -10.28
C LEU A 218 2.58 -10.80 -11.48
N GLU A 219 3.11 -11.18 -12.66
CA GLU A 219 2.34 -11.62 -13.85
C GLU A 219 1.40 -12.80 -13.57
#